data_AF-A0A6A6IL51-F1
#
_entry.id   AF-A0A6A6IL51-F1
#
_cell.length_a   1.000
_cell.length_b   1.000
_cell.length_c   1.000
_cell.angle_alpha   90.00
_cell.angle_beta   90.00
_cell.angle_gamma   90.00
#
_symmetry.space_group_name_H-M   'P 1'
#
loop_
_entity.id
_entity.type
_entity.pdbx_description
1 polymer ?
#
loop_
_entity_poly.entity_id
_entity_poly.type
_entity_poly.pdbx_seq_one_letter_code
_entity_poly.pdbx_strand_id
1 'polypeptide(L)'
;MRFRYNFTALIFYFGLLTLLQLCFFGLPSVGRSSPVPGEFEHKRNCKTKTKELIYRPSLVEPSKKMEAVVKRLAALRPAIEEMLSLTGTAGLTYGGVYRSEVIHIENFRYRDVGQKLPVNEDTIFQVASLTKNMVAATVGMLVEDGKLRWDTPIKDIPPDRSID
;
A
#
# COMPACT_ATOMS: atom_id res chain seq x y z
N MET A 1 -25.80 33.33 1.96
CA MET A 1 -26.05 31.88 1.95
C MET A 1 -24.75 31.13 2.26
N ARG A 2 -24.62 30.54 3.46
CA ARG A 2 -23.45 29.73 3.85
C ARG A 2 -23.71 28.27 3.49
N PHE A 3 -23.14 27.79 2.39
CA PHE A 3 -23.13 26.35 2.08
C PHE A 3 -22.08 25.66 2.97
N ARG A 4 -22.54 25.05 4.07
CA ARG A 4 -21.73 24.15 4.89
C ARG A 4 -21.72 22.79 4.21
N TYR A 5 -20.69 22.49 3.41
CA TYR A 5 -20.45 21.12 2.97
C TYR A 5 -19.94 20.31 4.16
N ASN A 6 -20.78 19.41 4.68
CA ASN A 6 -20.38 18.43 5.68
C ASN A 6 -19.39 17.46 5.03
N PHE A 7 -18.13 17.52 5.47
CA PHE A 7 -17.04 16.65 5.02
C PHE A 7 -17.39 15.15 5.10
N THR A 8 -18.27 14.78 6.04
CA THR A 8 -18.84 13.44 6.20
C THR A 8 -19.65 12.98 4.98
N ALA A 9 -20.43 13.87 4.35
CA ALA A 9 -21.23 13.54 3.17
C ALA A 9 -20.37 13.32 1.93
N LEU A 10 -19.21 14.00 1.83
CA LEU A 10 -18.29 13.87 0.71
C LEU A 10 -17.59 12.49 0.70
N ILE A 11 -17.29 11.94 1.87
CA ILE A 11 -16.66 10.61 2.04
C ILE A 11 -17.62 9.49 1.60
N PHE A 12 -18.90 9.58 1.97
CA PHE A 12 -19.92 8.61 1.53
C PHE A 12 -20.19 8.70 0.02
N TYR A 13 -20.20 9.91 -0.55
CA TYR A 13 -20.43 10.11 -1.98
C TYR A 13 -19.25 9.61 -2.84
N PHE A 14 -18.00 9.82 -2.39
CA PHE A 14 -16.80 9.28 -3.06
C PHE A 14 -16.68 7.75 -2.96
N GLY A 15 -17.15 7.15 -1.86
CA GLY A 15 -17.20 5.69 -1.68
C GLY A 15 -18.19 5.00 -2.64
N LEU A 16 -19.35 5.64 -2.88
CA LEU A 16 -20.34 5.12 -3.83
C LEU A 16 -19.92 5.34 -5.30
N LEU A 17 -19.21 6.44 -5.60
CA LEU A 17 -18.73 6.75 -6.95
C LEU A 17 -17.54 5.87 -7.38
N THR A 18 -16.69 5.44 -6.44
CA THR A 18 -15.56 4.54 -6.73
C THR A 18 -15.99 3.11 -7.08
N LEU A 19 -17.13 2.65 -6.55
CA LEU A 19 -17.76 1.39 -6.97
C LEU A 19 -18.28 1.44 -8.41
N LEU A 20 -18.67 2.62 -8.91
CA LEU A 20 -19.16 2.79 -10.27
C LEU A 20 -18.02 2.94 -11.31
N GLN A 21 -16.86 3.47 -10.91
CA GLN A 21 -15.71 3.67 -11.81
C GLN A 21 -14.84 2.42 -12.00
N LEU A 22 -14.85 1.46 -11.07
CA LEU A 22 -14.09 0.20 -11.22
C LEU A 22 -14.66 -0.72 -12.31
N CYS A 23 -15.90 -0.50 -12.76
CA CYS A 23 -16.49 -1.26 -13.87
C CYS A 23 -16.09 -0.74 -15.26
N PHE A 24 -15.44 0.42 -15.39
CA PHE A 24 -15.12 1.04 -16.69
C PHE A 24 -13.64 0.93 -17.12
N PHE A 25 -12.75 0.46 -16.25
CA PHE A 25 -11.36 0.12 -16.64
C PHE A 25 -11.27 -1.38 -16.96
N GLY A 26 -11.75 -1.73 -18.14
CA GLY A 26 -11.51 -3.04 -18.73
C GLY A 26 -10.00 -3.32 -18.86
N LEU A 27 -9.60 -4.51 -18.44
CA LEU A 27 -8.35 -5.15 -18.85
C LEU A 27 -8.29 -5.15 -20.39
N PRO A 28 -7.18 -4.70 -21.02
CA PRO A 28 -6.06 -5.61 -21.23
C PRO A 28 -4.66 -4.95 -21.23
N SER A 29 -3.64 -5.70 -20.77
CA SER A 29 -2.27 -5.75 -21.35
C SER A 29 -1.38 -6.56 -20.38
N VAL A 30 -1.08 -7.82 -20.68
CA VAL A 30 0.07 -8.27 -21.48
C VAL A 30 1.37 -7.60 -20.99
N GLY A 31 2.20 -8.44 -20.37
CA GLY A 31 3.55 -8.07 -19.98
C GLY A 31 4.36 -7.55 -21.16
N ARG A 32 4.99 -6.40 -20.94
CA ARG A 32 6.16 -5.97 -21.70
C ARG A 32 7.05 -5.18 -20.75
N SER A 33 7.98 -5.86 -20.09
CA SER A 33 9.18 -5.22 -19.54
C SER A 33 10.01 -4.72 -20.73
N SER A 34 9.80 -3.48 -21.15
CA SER A 34 10.75 -2.80 -22.03
C SER A 34 12.04 -2.51 -21.23
N PRO A 35 13.23 -2.82 -21.77
CA PRO A 35 14.47 -2.37 -21.16
C PRO A 35 14.54 -0.85 -21.29
N VAL A 36 14.76 -0.15 -20.17
CA VAL A 36 14.96 1.30 -20.17
C VAL A 36 16.44 1.55 -20.53
N PRO A 37 16.75 2.16 -21.68
CA PRO A 37 18.10 2.60 -21.98
C PRO A 37 18.32 3.97 -21.36
N GLY A 38 19.21 4.06 -20.39
CA GLY A 38 19.50 5.30 -19.67
C GLY A 38 20.27 5.00 -18.40
N GLU A 39 21.59 4.84 -18.57
CA GLU A 39 22.55 4.79 -17.48
C GLU A 39 22.52 6.13 -16.72
N PHE A 40 21.73 6.18 -15.64
CA PHE A 40 21.75 7.29 -14.71
C PHE A 40 22.82 7.00 -13.66
N GLU A 41 24.06 7.32 -13.99
CA GLU A 41 25.13 7.42 -13.02
C GLU A 41 24.87 8.64 -12.12
N HIS A 42 23.96 8.48 -11.15
CA HIS A 42 23.69 9.53 -10.17
C HIS A 42 24.80 9.52 -9.13
N LYS A 43 25.78 10.41 -9.29
CA LYS A 43 26.77 10.72 -8.24
C LYS A 43 26.03 11.05 -6.95
N ARG A 44 26.02 10.10 -6.01
CA ARG A 44 25.50 10.28 -4.66
C ARG A 44 26.38 11.27 -3.90
N ASN A 45 26.09 12.56 -4.05
CA ASN A 45 26.47 13.57 -3.09
C ASN A 45 25.20 14.16 -2.46
N CYS A 46 24.47 13.33 -1.73
CA CYS A 46 23.46 13.78 -0.81
C CYS A 46 23.90 13.35 0.59
N LYS A 47 24.60 14.25 1.30
CA LYS A 47 24.83 14.12 2.75
C LYS A 47 23.52 14.39 3.49
N THR A 48 22.54 13.53 3.30
CA THR A 48 21.40 13.44 4.20
C THR A 48 21.64 12.18 5.02
N LYS A 49 21.65 12.31 6.35
CA LYS A 49 21.67 11.16 7.27
C LYS A 49 20.37 10.37 7.06
N THR A 50 20.31 9.58 6.00
CA THR A 50 19.36 8.49 5.91
C THR A 50 19.86 7.47 6.92
N LYS A 51 19.25 7.46 8.11
CA LYS A 51 19.30 6.26 8.94
C LYS A 51 18.66 5.18 8.06
N GLU A 52 19.51 4.39 7.43
CA GLU A 52 19.14 3.13 6.80
C GLU A 52 18.47 2.31 7.91
N LEU A 53 17.13 2.38 7.96
CA LEU A 53 16.35 1.59 8.88
C LEU A 53 16.36 0.17 8.32
N ILE A 54 17.50 -0.49 8.51
CA ILE A 54 17.61 -1.93 8.36
C ILE A 54 16.60 -2.50 9.35
N TYR A 55 15.47 -2.99 8.83
CA TYR A 55 14.49 -3.74 9.60
C TYR A 55 15.20 -4.98 10.15
N ARG A 56 15.69 -4.89 11.39
CA ARG A 56 16.09 -6.02 12.20
C ARG A 56 14.88 -6.41 13.02
N PRO A 57 14.21 -7.54 12.74
CA PRO A 57 13.21 -8.05 13.66
C PRO A 57 13.93 -8.33 14.98
N SER A 58 13.55 -7.62 16.04
CA SER A 58 13.88 -8.08 17.39
C SER A 58 13.23 -9.46 17.55
N LEU A 59 14.00 -10.41 18.05
CA LEU A 59 13.50 -11.74 18.37
C LEU A 59 12.68 -11.62 19.67
N VAL A 60 11.47 -11.09 19.58
CA VAL A 60 10.52 -11.19 20.70
C VAL A 60 9.98 -12.60 20.68
N GLU A 61 10.36 -13.39 21.69
CA GLU A 61 9.79 -14.72 21.92
C GLU A 61 8.26 -14.61 21.91
N PRO A 62 7.57 -15.27 20.97
CA PRO A 62 6.14 -15.10 20.81
C PRO A 62 5.45 -15.62 22.06
N SER A 63 4.81 -14.70 22.79
CA SER A 63 3.94 -15.10 23.92
C SER A 63 2.99 -16.21 23.48
N LYS A 64 2.58 -17.10 24.39
CA LYS A 64 1.65 -18.20 24.10
C LYS A 64 0.36 -17.76 23.36
N LYS A 65 -0.06 -16.51 23.57
CA LYS A 65 -1.19 -15.90 22.85
C LYS A 65 -0.85 -15.59 21.38
N MET A 66 0.37 -15.16 21.08
CA MET A 66 0.85 -14.90 19.72
C MET A 66 0.97 -16.17 18.90
N GLU A 67 1.51 -17.25 19.48
CA GLU A 67 1.58 -18.55 18.82
C GLU A 67 0.19 -19.03 18.37
N ALA A 68 -0.83 -18.84 19.22
CA ALA A 68 -2.21 -19.14 18.87
C ALA A 68 -2.76 -18.28 17.71
N VAL A 69 -2.33 -17.01 17.59
CA VAL A 69 -2.71 -16.12 16.49
C VAL A 69 -2.04 -16.56 15.19
N VAL A 70 -0.72 -16.81 15.21
CA VAL A 70 0.02 -17.28 14.05
C VAL A 70 -0.56 -18.60 13.53
N LYS A 71 -0.90 -19.53 14.43
CA LYS A 71 -1.58 -20.79 14.05
C LYS A 71 -2.92 -20.55 13.35
N ARG A 72 -3.70 -19.56 13.78
CA ARG A 72 -4.96 -19.20 13.12
C ARG A 72 -4.74 -18.58 11.74
N LEU A 73 -3.73 -17.73 11.59
CA LEU A 73 -3.36 -17.14 10.31
C LEU A 73 -2.95 -18.26 9.33
N ALA A 74 -2.06 -19.16 9.74
CA ALA A 74 -1.65 -20.30 8.92
C ALA A 74 -2.83 -21.22 8.53
N ALA A 75 -3.83 -21.36 9.41
CA ALA A 75 -5.02 -22.17 9.14
C ALA A 75 -5.95 -21.58 8.04
N LEU A 76 -5.73 -20.33 7.60
CA LEU A 76 -6.51 -19.70 6.53
C LEU A 76 -6.10 -20.17 5.13
N ARG A 77 -4.89 -20.74 4.98
CA ARG A 77 -4.36 -21.21 3.69
C ARG A 77 -5.38 -21.95 2.81
N PRO A 78 -6.05 -23.03 3.25
CA PRO A 78 -6.96 -23.78 2.39
C PRO A 78 -8.14 -22.93 1.89
N ALA A 79 -8.71 -22.07 2.74
CA ALA A 79 -9.80 -21.19 2.36
C ALA A 79 -9.34 -20.14 1.32
N ILE A 80 -8.13 -19.62 1.48
CA ILE A 80 -7.54 -18.68 0.51
C ILE A 80 -7.25 -19.39 -0.81
N GLU A 81 -6.70 -20.59 -0.78
CA GLU A 81 -6.44 -21.39 -2.00
C GLU A 81 -7.73 -21.69 -2.78
N GLU A 82 -8.83 -22.01 -2.07
CA GLU A 82 -10.15 -22.17 -2.66
C GLU A 82 -10.63 -20.86 -3.31
N MET A 83 -10.60 -19.74 -2.57
CA MET A 83 -11.01 -18.43 -3.10
C MET A 83 -10.22 -18.04 -4.35
N LEU A 84 -8.89 -18.18 -4.32
CA LEU A 84 -8.03 -17.88 -5.46
C LEU A 84 -8.39 -18.75 -6.67
N SER A 85 -8.82 -20.00 -6.45
CA SER A 85 -9.21 -20.94 -7.52
C SER A 85 -10.53 -20.51 -8.17
N LEU A 86 -11.48 -20.02 -7.37
CA LEU A 86 -12.76 -19.52 -7.85
C LEU A 86 -12.62 -18.19 -8.62
N THR A 87 -11.74 -17.28 -8.16
CA THR A 87 -11.59 -15.95 -8.76
C THR A 87 -10.61 -15.90 -9.93
N GLY A 88 -9.77 -16.93 -10.11
CA GLY A 88 -8.70 -16.92 -11.11
C GLY A 88 -7.56 -15.94 -10.80
N THR A 89 -7.40 -15.53 -9.54
CA THR A 89 -6.36 -14.57 -9.14
C THR A 89 -4.95 -15.14 -9.37
N ALA A 90 -4.10 -14.38 -10.06
CA ALA A 90 -2.75 -14.81 -10.45
C ALA A 90 -1.80 -15.03 -9.27
N GLY A 91 -1.82 -14.14 -8.29
CA GLY A 91 -0.93 -14.15 -7.13
C GLY A 91 -1.50 -13.33 -5.97
N LEU A 92 -1.17 -13.71 -4.74
CA LEU A 92 -1.60 -13.04 -3.52
C LEU A 92 -0.52 -13.16 -2.44
N THR A 93 -0.36 -12.11 -1.65
CA THR A 93 0.40 -12.13 -0.40
C THR A 93 -0.47 -11.57 0.71
N TYR A 94 -0.42 -12.19 1.89
CA TYR A 94 -0.96 -11.60 3.10
C TYR A 94 0.00 -11.80 4.28
N GLY A 95 -0.12 -10.95 5.29
CA GLY A 95 0.73 -11.01 6.47
C GLY A 95 0.18 -10.24 7.65
N GLY A 96 0.77 -10.47 8.81
CA GLY A 96 0.44 -9.81 10.06
C GLY A 96 1.66 -9.10 10.64
N VAL A 97 1.43 -7.92 11.20
CA VAL A 97 2.43 -7.16 11.95
C VAL A 97 1.88 -6.87 13.34
N TYR A 98 2.69 -7.13 14.37
CA TYR A 98 2.36 -6.83 15.76
C TYR A 98 3.55 -6.16 16.44
N ARG A 99 3.33 -5.01 17.10
CA ARG A 99 4.38 -4.25 17.79
C ARG A 99 5.62 -3.99 16.89
N SER A 100 5.36 -3.61 15.65
CA SER A 100 6.40 -3.34 14.64
C SER A 100 7.21 -4.57 14.20
N GLU A 101 6.76 -5.78 14.55
CA GLU A 101 7.37 -7.03 14.10
C GLU A 101 6.40 -7.78 13.20
N VAL A 102 6.94 -8.29 12.10
CA VAL A 102 6.24 -9.21 11.22
C VAL A 102 6.10 -10.55 11.94
N ILE A 103 4.85 -10.98 12.16
CA ILE A 103 4.52 -12.24 12.85
C ILE A 103 4.16 -13.37 11.90
N HIS A 104 3.77 -13.05 10.66
CA HIS A 104 3.37 -14.01 9.64
C HIS A 104 3.43 -13.35 8.26
N ILE A 105 3.93 -14.06 7.26
CA ILE A 105 3.82 -13.72 5.84
C ILE A 105 3.54 -15.02 5.10
N GLU A 106 2.63 -14.97 4.14
CA GLU A 106 2.35 -16.10 3.26
C GLU A 106 2.08 -15.62 1.83
N ASN A 107 2.70 -16.31 0.88
CA ASN A 107 2.66 -16.00 -0.55
C ASN A 107 1.98 -17.14 -1.31
N PHE A 108 1.19 -16.78 -2.33
CA PHE A 108 0.42 -17.70 -3.14
C PHE A 108 0.69 -17.48 -4.62
N ARG A 109 0.81 -18.60 -5.36
CA ARG A 109 0.85 -18.64 -6.82
C ARG A 109 1.97 -17.78 -7.42
N TYR A 110 1.68 -17.05 -8.49
CA TYR A 110 2.69 -16.49 -9.39
C TYR A 110 2.50 -14.98 -9.56
N ARG A 111 3.61 -14.23 -9.53
CA ARG A 111 3.65 -12.82 -9.92
C ARG A 111 3.65 -12.65 -11.44
N ASP A 112 4.12 -13.67 -12.16
CA ASP A 112 4.03 -13.78 -13.62
C ASP A 112 3.55 -15.19 -13.98
N VAL A 113 2.35 -15.29 -14.56
CA VAL A 113 1.72 -16.56 -14.94
C VAL A 113 2.42 -17.18 -16.17
N GLY A 114 2.88 -16.36 -17.12
CA GLY A 114 3.53 -16.83 -18.35
C GLY A 114 4.92 -17.39 -18.08
N GLN A 115 5.69 -16.71 -17.22
CA GLN A 115 7.02 -17.14 -16.80
C GLN A 115 7.00 -18.08 -15.58
N LYS A 116 5.83 -18.30 -14.96
CA LYS A 116 5.66 -19.07 -13.72
C LYS A 116 6.58 -18.60 -12.59
N LEU A 117 6.78 -17.29 -12.47
CA LEU A 117 7.58 -16.72 -11.39
C LEU A 117 6.73 -16.67 -10.12
N PRO A 118 7.14 -17.30 -9.00
CA PRO A 118 6.35 -17.30 -7.78
C PRO A 118 6.26 -15.90 -7.17
N VAL A 119 5.18 -15.64 -6.44
CA VAL A 119 5.12 -14.49 -5.54
C VAL A 119 6.09 -14.71 -4.38
N ASN A 120 6.80 -13.66 -3.98
CA ASN A 120 7.70 -13.63 -2.83
C ASN A 120 7.61 -12.27 -2.10
N GLU A 121 8.36 -12.13 -1.01
CA GLU A 121 8.37 -10.94 -0.15
C GLU A 121 8.82 -9.67 -0.87
N ASP A 122 9.63 -9.81 -1.93
CA ASP A 122 10.13 -8.70 -2.75
C ASP A 122 9.20 -8.35 -3.92
N THR A 123 8.02 -8.99 -4.02
CA THR A 123 7.09 -8.76 -5.13
C THR A 123 6.36 -7.43 -4.94
N ILE A 124 6.52 -6.53 -5.90
CA ILE A 124 5.85 -5.22 -5.90
C ILE A 124 4.46 -5.36 -6.51
N PHE A 125 3.43 -5.12 -5.69
CA PHE A 125 2.04 -5.06 -6.13
C PHE A 125 1.60 -3.63 -6.39
N GLN A 126 0.73 -3.43 -7.39
CA GLN A 126 0.02 -2.17 -7.53
C GLN A 126 -1.10 -2.09 -6.50
N VAL A 127 -0.99 -1.15 -5.55
CA VAL A 127 -1.92 -1.02 -4.42
C VAL A 127 -3.03 0.02 -4.66
N ALA A 128 -2.98 0.73 -5.79
CA ALA A 128 -3.98 1.69 -6.26
C ALA A 128 -4.52 2.63 -5.16
N SER A 129 -5.79 2.49 -4.77
CA SER A 129 -6.42 3.39 -3.79
C SER A 129 -5.82 3.33 -2.38
N LEU A 130 -5.04 2.31 -2.02
CA LEU A 130 -4.31 2.29 -0.75
C LEU A 130 -3.28 3.43 -0.66
N THR A 131 -2.84 4.00 -1.78
CA THR A 131 -2.03 5.23 -1.82
C THR A 131 -2.70 6.38 -1.06
N LYS A 132 -4.04 6.45 -1.01
CA LYS A 132 -4.77 7.47 -0.26
C LYS A 132 -4.49 7.40 1.24
N ASN A 133 -4.32 6.20 1.79
CA ASN A 133 -3.97 6.03 3.20
C ASN A 133 -2.58 6.59 3.49
N MET A 134 -1.62 6.37 2.59
CA MET A 134 -0.27 6.91 2.71
C MET A 134 -0.30 8.44 2.66
N VAL A 135 -1.04 9.02 1.72
CA VAL A 135 -1.21 10.48 1.63
C VAL A 135 -1.88 11.03 2.88
N ALA A 136 -2.94 10.39 3.38
CA ALA A 136 -3.62 10.81 4.60
C ALA A 136 -2.70 10.76 5.83
N ALA A 137 -1.87 9.72 5.95
CA ALA A 137 -0.88 9.61 7.02
C ALA A 137 0.15 10.75 6.94
N THR A 138 0.68 11.05 5.75
CA THR A 138 1.60 12.18 5.54
C THR A 138 0.95 13.51 5.94
N VAL A 139 -0.31 13.74 5.59
CA VAL A 139 -1.05 14.93 6.03
C VAL A 139 -1.19 14.95 7.56
N GLY A 140 -1.49 13.81 8.19
CA GLY A 140 -1.52 13.69 9.65
C GLY A 140 -0.21 14.06 10.31
N MET A 141 0.93 13.63 9.76
CA MET A 141 2.26 14.02 10.23
C MET A 141 2.49 15.53 10.12
N LEU A 142 2.04 16.17 9.02
CA LEU A 142 2.12 17.63 8.88
C LEU A 142 1.26 18.39 9.90
N VAL A 143 0.13 17.81 10.30
CA VAL A 143 -0.72 18.36 11.36
C VAL A 143 -0.08 18.20 12.73
N GLU A 144 0.51 17.03 13.01
CA GLU A 144 1.26 16.79 14.24
C GLU A 144 2.48 17.73 14.37
N ASP A 145 3.18 17.97 13.27
CA ASP A 145 4.28 18.95 13.16
C ASP A 145 3.81 20.43 13.30
N GLY A 146 2.50 20.69 13.37
CA GLY A 146 1.93 22.04 13.43
C GLY A 146 2.03 22.85 12.12
N LYS A 147 2.44 22.22 11.02
CA LYS A 147 2.56 22.85 9.69
C LYS A 147 1.22 23.00 8.98
N LEU A 148 0.25 22.18 9.34
CA LEU A 148 -1.12 22.22 8.84
C LEU A 148 -2.10 22.05 9.99
N ARG A 149 -3.34 22.49 9.81
CA ARG A 149 -4.48 22.14 10.67
C ARG A 149 -5.55 21.46 9.84
N TRP A 150 -6.31 20.52 10.42
CA TRP A 150 -7.37 19.79 9.73
C TRP A 150 -8.44 20.68 9.06
N ASP A 151 -8.65 21.87 9.62
CA ASP A 151 -9.61 22.87 9.17
C ASP A 151 -8.95 24.03 8.41
N THR A 152 -7.68 23.90 8.02
CA THR A 152 -7.01 24.89 7.16
C THR A 152 -7.77 25.00 5.83
N PRO A 153 -8.28 26.18 5.46
CA PRO A 153 -8.91 26.36 4.16
C PRO A 153 -7.88 26.12 3.04
N ILE A 154 -8.25 25.35 2.01
CA ILE A 154 -7.34 25.01 0.90
C ILE A 154 -6.77 26.26 0.21
N LYS A 155 -7.58 27.34 0.13
CA LYS A 155 -7.14 28.62 -0.44
C LYS A 155 -5.96 29.28 0.29
N ASP A 156 -5.73 28.91 1.55
CA ASP A 156 -4.67 29.47 2.38
C ASP A 156 -3.40 28.60 2.28
N ILE A 157 -3.47 27.44 1.61
CA ILE A 157 -2.32 26.63 1.24
C ILE A 157 -1.75 27.22 -0.07
N PRO A 158 -0.50 27.70 -0.08
CA PRO A 158 0.07 28.30 -1.27
C PRO A 158 0.07 27.26 -2.41
N PRO A 159 -0.48 27.59 -3.59
CA PRO A 159 -0.36 26.71 -4.74
C PRO A 159 1.11 26.63 -5.11
N ASP A 160 1.66 25.41 -5.12
CA ASP A 160 2.97 25.18 -5.72
C ASP A 160 2.86 25.48 -7.21
N ARG A 161 3.54 26.54 -7.66
CA ARG A 161 3.50 27.07 -9.03
C ARG A 161 4.87 27.02 -9.72
N SER A 162 5.83 26.23 -9.23
CA SER A 162 7.16 26.10 -9.84
C SER A 162 7.29 24.95 -10.84
N ILE A 163 6.31 24.79 -11.74
CA ILE A 163 6.51 24.02 -12.97
C ILE A 163 6.75 25.06 -14.07
N ASP A 164 8.03 25.42 -14.25
CA ASP A 164 8.53 26.12 -15.43
C ASP A 164 8.75 25.13 -16.58
#